data_AF-A0A0N0N2Y2-F1
#
_entry.id   AF-A0A0N0N2Y2-F1
#
_cell.length_a   1.000
_cell.length_b   1.000
_cell.length_c   1.000
_cell.angle_alpha   90.00
_cell.angle_beta   90.00
_cell.angle_gamma   90.00
#
_symmetry.space_group_name_H-M   'P 1'
#
loop_
_entity.id
_entity.type
_entity.pdbx_description
1 polymer ?
#
loop_
_entity_poly.entity_id
_entity_poly.type
_entity_poly.pdbx_seq_one_letter_code
_entity_poly.pdbx_strand_id
1 'polypeptide(L)'
;MKGFRSVGAARRFLSAFSGIAPHFRPQRHLMAASDHRAEMTIRFAIWDQITGASSRPPRPEHRPGPRAHHAPTHHQTVTHPTT
;
A
#
# COMPACT_ATOMS: atom_id res chain seq x y z
N MET A 1 -13.23 -5.95 2.01
CA MET A 1 -13.47 -4.49 2.15
C MET A 1 -14.36 -4.26 3.36
N LYS A 2 -13.96 -3.39 4.30
CA LYS A 2 -14.82 -2.92 5.40
C LYS A 2 -15.81 -1.92 4.81
N GLY A 3 -17.12 -2.12 4.99
CA GLY A 3 -18.16 -1.36 4.27
C GLY A 3 -18.16 0.16 4.50
N PHE A 4 -18.94 0.89 3.70
CA PHE A 4 -19.06 2.36 3.77
C PHE A 4 -19.72 2.79 5.09
N ARG A 5 -19.17 3.85 5.71
CA ARG A 5 -19.69 4.45 6.96
C ARG A 5 -20.68 5.59 6.72
N SER A 6 -20.94 5.95 5.47
CA SER A 6 -21.86 7.01 5.06
C SER A 6 -22.46 6.72 3.69
N VAL A 7 -23.74 7.09 3.52
CA VAL A 7 -24.47 7.02 2.25
C VAL A 7 -23.81 7.88 1.18
N GLY A 8 -23.26 9.05 1.55
CA GLY A 8 -22.58 9.93 0.60
C GLY A 8 -21.29 9.32 0.04
N ALA A 9 -20.52 8.64 0.90
CA ALA A 9 -19.32 7.92 0.49
C ALA A 9 -19.67 6.73 -0.43
N ALA A 10 -20.72 5.98 -0.08
CA ALA A 10 -21.23 4.90 -0.91
C ALA A 10 -21.68 5.42 -2.28
N ARG A 11 -22.48 6.49 -2.35
CA ARG A 11 -22.95 7.06 -3.62
C ARG A 11 -21.82 7.54 -4.52
N ARG A 12 -20.82 8.24 -3.97
CA ARG A 12 -19.65 8.67 -4.75
C ARG A 12 -18.87 7.48 -5.29
N PHE A 13 -18.70 6.43 -4.48
CA PHE A 13 -18.08 5.18 -4.92
C PHE A 13 -18.91 4.50 -6.03
N LEU A 14 -20.20 4.28 -5.81
CA LEU A 14 -21.08 3.63 -6.80
C LEU A 14 -21.16 4.43 -8.10
N SER A 15 -21.19 5.77 -8.04
CA SER A 15 -21.24 6.61 -9.24
C SER A 15 -19.98 6.52 -10.09
N ALA A 16 -18.81 6.38 -9.47
CA ALA A 16 -17.56 6.14 -10.19
C ALA A 16 -17.45 4.68 -10.66
N PHE A 17 -17.94 3.73 -9.85
CA PHE A 17 -17.84 2.29 -10.10
C PHE A 17 -18.87 1.77 -11.11
N SER A 18 -19.99 2.48 -11.32
CA SER A 18 -21.07 2.03 -12.21
C SER A 18 -20.65 1.87 -13.66
N GLY A 19 -19.72 2.70 -14.16
CA GLY A 19 -19.17 2.55 -15.52
C GLY A 19 -18.24 1.34 -15.67
N ILE A 20 -17.60 0.93 -14.57
CA ILE A 20 -16.60 -0.15 -14.57
C ILE A 20 -17.24 -1.51 -14.28
N ALA A 21 -18.27 -1.55 -13.43
CA ALA A 21 -18.91 -2.77 -12.95
C ALA A 21 -19.40 -3.74 -14.06
N PRO A 22 -19.96 -3.28 -15.21
CA PRO A 22 -20.35 -4.15 -16.31
C PRO A 22 -19.19 -4.97 -16.88
N HIS A 23 -17.97 -4.42 -16.89
CA HIS A 23 -16.77 -5.13 -17.33
C HIS A 23 -16.38 -6.28 -16.41
N PHE A 24 -16.95 -6.38 -15.20
CA PHE A 24 -16.71 -7.50 -14.27
C PHE A 24 -17.93 -8.43 -14.17
N ARG A 25 -18.86 -8.34 -15.11
CA ARG A 25 -20.03 -9.22 -15.22
C ARG A 25 -20.01 -9.98 -16.55
N PRO A 26 -19.07 -10.91 -16.77
CA PRO A 26 -19.15 -11.83 -17.91
C PRO A 26 -20.47 -12.59 -17.80
N GLN A 27 -21.08 -12.87 -18.94
CA GLN A 27 -22.41 -13.45 -19.01
C GLN A 27 -22.38 -14.89 -18.47
N ARG A 28 -22.64 -15.03 -17.16
CA ARG A 28 -22.44 -16.26 -16.38
C ARG A 28 -23.24 -17.47 -16.85
N HIS A 29 -24.30 -17.24 -17.62
CA HIS A 29 -25.15 -18.30 -18.17
C HIS A 29 -24.66 -18.81 -19.53
N LEU A 30 -23.63 -18.19 -20.10
CA LEU A 30 -23.04 -18.60 -21.38
C LEU A 30 -21.64 -19.23 -21.22
N MET A 31 -21.11 -19.32 -20.00
CA MET A 31 -19.73 -19.74 -19.75
C MET A 31 -19.66 -20.83 -18.69
N ALA A 32 -18.78 -21.81 -18.92
CA ALA A 32 -18.42 -22.77 -17.88
C ALA A 32 -17.71 -22.06 -16.71
N ALA A 33 -17.76 -22.66 -15.53
CA ALA A 33 -17.20 -22.05 -14.32
C ALA A 33 -15.67 -21.85 -14.41
N SER A 34 -14.95 -22.73 -15.12
CA SER A 34 -13.51 -22.58 -15.42
C SER A 34 -13.24 -21.33 -16.23
N ASP A 35 -14.01 -21.14 -17.29
CA ASP A 35 -13.80 -20.08 -18.28
C ASP A 35 -14.14 -18.73 -17.65
N HIS A 36 -15.20 -18.69 -16.85
CA HIS A 36 -15.52 -17.50 -16.05
C HIS A 36 -14.39 -17.14 -15.07
N ARG A 37 -13.75 -18.13 -14.41
CA ARG A 37 -12.62 -17.86 -13.51
C ARG A 37 -11.38 -17.36 -14.26
N ALA A 38 -11.07 -17.94 -15.41
CA ALA A 38 -9.96 -17.50 -16.26
C ALA A 38 -10.18 -16.07 -16.76
N GLU A 39 -11.38 -15.78 -17.29
CA GLU A 39 -11.77 -14.45 -17.76
C GLU A 39 -11.67 -13.39 -16.66
N MET A 40 -12.15 -13.71 -15.45
CA MET A 40 -12.04 -12.78 -14.31
C MET A 40 -10.58 -12.53 -13.92
N THR A 41 -9.72 -13.54 -13.97
CA THR A 41 -8.28 -13.39 -13.69
C THR A 41 -7.63 -12.42 -14.67
N ILE A 42 -7.93 -12.55 -15.97
CA ILE A 42 -7.41 -11.68 -17.02
C ILE A 42 -7.89 -10.23 -16.82
N ARG A 43 -9.19 -10.02 -16.57
CA ARG A 43 -9.75 -8.67 -16.36
C ARG A 43 -9.17 -7.97 -15.13
N PHE A 44 -8.93 -8.71 -14.04
CA PHE A 44 -8.24 -8.15 -12.86
C PHE A 44 -6.78 -7.81 -13.14
N ALA A 45 -6.05 -8.64 -13.89
CA ALA A 45 -4.66 -8.35 -14.25
C ALA A 45 -4.54 -7.08 -15.12
N ILE A 46 -5.45 -6.90 -16.09
CA ILE A 46 -5.50 -5.69 -16.92
C ILE A 46 -5.83 -4.45 -16.07
N TRP A 47 -6.80 -4.58 -15.16
CA TRP A 47 -7.15 -3.49 -14.24
C TRP A 47 -5.98 -3.06 -13.34
N ASP A 48 -5.25 -4.02 -12.78
CA ASP A 48 -4.09 -3.76 -11.91
C ASP A 48 -2.97 -3.03 -12.66
N GLN A 49 -2.75 -3.40 -13.92
CA GLN A 49 -1.81 -2.72 -14.83
C GLN A 49 -2.25 -1.28 -15.14
N ILE A 50 -3.51 -1.05 -15.52
CA ILE A 50 -4.02 0.28 -15.87
C ILE A 50 -4.02 1.22 -14.67
N THR A 51 -4.36 0.71 -13.48
CA THR A 51 -4.44 1.53 -12.26
C THR A 51 -3.09 1.75 -11.59
N GLY A 52 -2.02 1.09 -12.06
CA GLY A 52 -0.70 1.15 -11.43
C GLY A 52 -0.71 0.61 -10.00
N ALA A 53 -1.71 -0.18 -9.60
CA ALA A 53 -1.76 -0.75 -8.26
C ALA A 53 -0.61 -1.76 -8.05
N SER A 54 -0.12 -2.40 -9.12
CA SER A 54 1.09 -3.23 -9.12
C SER A 54 2.39 -2.43 -9.01
N SER A 55 2.38 -1.13 -9.34
CA SER A 55 3.62 -0.31 -9.39
C SER A 55 3.97 0.33 -8.06
N ARG A 56 3.24 0.04 -6.97
CA ARG A 56 3.55 0.61 -5.66
C ARG A 56 4.96 0.19 -5.22
N PRO A 57 5.93 1.12 -5.14
CA PRO A 57 7.26 0.76 -4.71
C PRO A 57 7.21 0.25 -3.27
N PRO A 58 8.04 -0.75 -2.91
CA PRO A 58 8.18 -1.16 -1.53
C PRO A 58 8.52 0.08 -0.71
N ARG A 59 7.80 0.27 0.41
CA ARG A 59 8.04 1.39 1.33
C ARG A 59 9.54 1.40 1.64
N PRO A 60 10.26 2.54 1.47
CA PRO A 60 11.68 2.58 1.75
C PRO A 60 11.88 2.11 3.19
N GLU A 61 12.59 0.99 3.33
CA GLU A 61 12.92 0.40 4.61
C GLU A 61 13.79 1.41 5.35
N HIS A 62 13.24 1.96 6.44
CA HIS A 62 13.94 2.93 7.26
C HIS A 62 15.03 2.19 8.05
N ARG A 63 16.15 1.90 7.37
CA ARG A 63 17.35 1.32 7.98
C ARG A 63 17.80 2.26 9.09
N PRO A 64 17.72 1.86 10.38
CA PRO A 64 18.20 2.69 11.45
C PRO A 64 19.72 2.88 11.28
N GLY A 65 20.16 4.13 11.19
CA GLY A 65 21.57 4.48 11.09
C GLY A 65 22.36 3.99 12.31
N PRO A 66 23.68 3.74 12.17
CA PRO A 66 24.50 3.24 13.26
C PRO A 66 24.49 4.25 14.42
N ARG A 67 24.06 3.78 15.60
CA ARG A 67 24.12 4.56 16.83
C ARG A 67 25.58 4.95 17.08
N ALA A 68 25.87 6.24 17.03
CA ALA A 68 27.14 6.77 17.50
C ALA A 68 27.22 6.53 19.00
N HIS A 69 28.07 5.60 19.42
CA HIS A 69 28.48 5.49 20.82
C HIS A 69 29.32 6.73 21.13
N HIS A 70 28.77 7.63 21.93
CA HIS A 70 29.51 8.77 22.45
C HIS A 70 30.67 8.24 23.31
N ALA A 71 31.89 8.52 22.88
CA ALA A 71 33.09 8.25 23.68
C ALA A 71 33.05 9.11 24.95
N PRO A 72 33.45 8.58 26.12
CA PRO A 72 33.47 9.36 27.34
C PRO A 72 34.63 10.34 27.29
N THR A 73 34.32 11.63 27.35
CA THR A 73 35.28 12.71 27.52
C THR A 73 35.92 12.58 28.91
N HIS A 74 37.18 12.15 29.00
CA HIS A 74 37.95 12.22 30.23
C HIS A 74 38.31 13.69 30.52
N HIS A 75 37.64 14.28 31.51
CA HIS A 75 38.04 15.58 32.07
C HIS A 75 39.27 15.36 32.95
N GLN A 76 40.43 15.92 32.57
CA GLN A 76 41.56 16.00 33.48
C GLN A 76 41.33 17.16 34.46
N THR A 77 41.20 16.84 35.74
CA THR A 77 41.22 17.82 36.82
C THR A 77 42.65 18.31 37.02
N VAL A 78 42.91 19.55 36.62
CA VAL A 78 44.16 20.25 36.97
C VAL A 78 44.04 20.76 38.41
N THR A 79 44.79 20.17 39.33
CA THR A 79 45.00 20.70 40.68
C THR A 79 46.13 21.73 40.65
N HIS A 80 45.84 22.98 41.02
CA HIS A 80 46.85 24.02 41.25
C HIS A 80 47.39 23.95 42.68
N PRO A 81 48.71 24.11 42.90
CA PRO A 81 49.25 24.32 44.24
C PRO A 81 49.12 25.79 44.64
N THR A 82 48.67 26.03 45.87
CA THR A 82 48.66 27.34 46.52
C THR A 82 50.03 27.64 47.12
N THR A 83 50.63 28.76 46.73
CA THR A 83 51.59 29.54 47.52
C THR A 83 51.23 31.01 47.37
#